data_AF-A0A091C2Z8-F1
#
_entry.id   AF-A0A091C2Z8-F1
#
_cell.length_a   1.000
_cell.length_b   1.000
_cell.length_c   1.000
_cell.angle_alpha   90.00
_cell.angle_beta   90.00
_cell.angle_gamma   90.00
#
_symmetry.space_group_name_H-M   'P 1'
#
loop_
_entity.id
_entity.type
_entity.pdbx_description
1 polymer ?
#
loop_
_entity_poly.entity_id
_entity_poly.type
_entity_poly.pdbx_seq_one_letter_code
_entity_poly.pdbx_strand_id
1 'polypeptide(L)'
;MLRNTNYKTTMLGGALDGETRSVAGGSPLLELSKYQIDIAFLSCAGIDEKGIYYAHEEDIAMKTKIKEQSKLLVIICDHTKVELSHNFPVYSFDDIEFFYNR
;
A
#
# COMPACT_ATOMS: atom_id res chain seq x y z
N MET A 1 -16.82 3.81 -7.82
CA MET A 1 -15.90 4.78 -7.21
C MET A 1 -15.02 5.45 -8.26
N LEU A 2 -14.23 4.72 -9.05
CA LEU A 2 -13.41 5.33 -10.12
C LEU A 2 -14.21 5.98 -11.27
N ARG A 3 -15.43 5.50 -11.55
CA ARG A 3 -16.27 6.01 -12.66
C ARG A 3 -16.84 7.42 -12.47
N ASN A 4 -16.93 7.89 -11.21
CA ASN A 4 -17.64 9.14 -10.86
C ASN A 4 -16.69 10.21 -10.28
N THR A 5 -15.40 10.12 -10.59
CA THR A 5 -14.41 11.10 -10.16
C THR A 5 -14.30 12.25 -11.16
N ASN A 6 -14.14 13.48 -10.67
CA ASN A 6 -13.82 14.66 -11.49
C ASN A 6 -12.30 14.81 -11.72
N TYR A 7 -11.49 13.92 -11.12
CA TYR A 7 -10.04 13.94 -11.23
C TYR A 7 -9.56 12.94 -12.27
N LYS A 8 -8.47 13.25 -12.96
CA LYS A 8 -7.79 12.27 -13.81
C LYS A 8 -7.36 11.09 -12.96
N THR A 9 -7.71 9.88 -13.37
CA THR A 9 -7.39 8.66 -12.64
C THR A 9 -6.80 7.64 -13.61
N THR A 10 -5.72 7.01 -13.18
CA THR A 10 -5.05 5.93 -13.91
C THR A 10 -5.04 4.71 -13.03
N MET A 11 -5.37 3.56 -13.61
CA MET A 11 -5.12 2.25 -13.02
C MET A 11 -3.84 1.70 -13.64
N LEU A 12 -2.96 1.15 -12.82
CA LEU A 12 -1.75 0.48 -13.32
C LEU A 12 -2.16 -0.71 -14.22
N GLY A 13 -1.32 -1.03 -15.20
CA GLY A 13 -1.54 -2.15 -16.10
C GLY A 13 -1.47 -3.52 -15.40
N GLY A 14 -1.62 -4.58 -16.20
CA GLY A 14 -1.64 -5.97 -15.71
C GLY A 14 -3.03 -6.59 -15.74
N ALA A 15 -3.13 -7.81 -15.22
CA ALA A 15 -4.39 -8.52 -15.09
C ALA A 15 -5.12 -8.05 -13.82
N LEU A 16 -6.38 -7.65 -13.97
CA LEU A 16 -7.26 -7.35 -12.86
C LEU A 16 -7.72 -8.66 -12.21
N ASP A 17 -7.40 -8.84 -10.95
CA ASP A 17 -7.98 -9.88 -10.11
C ASP A 17 -9.39 -9.45 -9.69
N GLY A 18 -10.40 -10.27 -10.01
CA GLY A 18 -11.80 -9.97 -9.73
C GLY A 18 -12.20 -10.12 -8.27
N GLU A 19 -11.48 -10.95 -7.51
CA GLU A 19 -11.73 -11.23 -6.09
C GLU A 19 -11.13 -10.13 -5.22
N THR A 20 -9.83 -9.86 -5.39
CA THR A 20 -9.12 -8.81 -4.63
C THR A 20 -9.35 -7.41 -5.20
N ARG A 21 -9.91 -7.32 -6.42
CA ARG A 21 -10.17 -6.06 -7.14
C ARG A 21 -8.91 -5.21 -7.33
N SER A 22 -7.79 -5.89 -7.56
CA SER A 22 -6.46 -5.27 -7.66
C SER A 22 -5.68 -5.72 -8.89
N VAL A 23 -4.60 -5.01 -9.19
CA VAL A 23 -3.58 -5.42 -10.15
C VAL A 23 -2.27 -5.60 -9.40
N ALA A 24 -1.60 -6.73 -9.62
CA ALA A 24 -0.34 -7.06 -8.99
C ALA A 24 0.59 -7.79 -9.98
N GLY A 25 1.85 -7.97 -9.59
CA GLY A 25 2.86 -8.64 -10.40
C GLY A 25 3.69 -7.70 -11.28
N GLY A 26 4.43 -8.28 -12.24
CA GLY A 26 5.53 -7.60 -12.93
C GLY A 26 5.12 -6.39 -13.77
N SER A 27 3.99 -6.45 -14.49
CA SER A 27 3.53 -5.34 -15.34
C SER A 27 3.18 -4.07 -14.54
N PRO A 28 2.30 -4.11 -13.50
CA PRO A 28 2.04 -2.94 -12.68
C PRO A 28 3.28 -2.44 -11.93
N LEU A 29 4.20 -3.33 -11.51
CA LEU A 29 5.48 -2.93 -10.89
C LEU A 29 6.38 -2.12 -11.84
N LEU A 30 6.52 -2.58 -13.08
CA LEU A 30 7.32 -1.88 -14.09
C LEU A 30 6.71 -0.52 -14.44
N GLU A 31 5.38 -0.46 -14.50
CA GLU A 31 4.67 0.79 -14.72
C GLU A 31 4.84 1.75 -13.53
N LEU A 32 4.64 1.28 -12.30
CA LEU A 32 4.79 2.06 -11.07
C LEU A 32 6.18 2.71 -10.97
N SER A 33 7.21 2.03 -11.49
CA SER A 33 8.59 2.53 -11.53
C SER A 33 8.78 3.83 -12.31
N LYS A 34 7.79 4.24 -13.12
CA LYS A 34 7.82 5.46 -13.94
C LYS A 34 7.22 6.68 -13.25
N TYR A 35 6.56 6.49 -12.10
CA TYR A 35 5.86 7.54 -11.39
C TYR A 35 6.73 8.10 -10.26
N GLN A 36 6.66 9.40 -10.04
CA GLN A 36 7.08 10.03 -8.79
C GLN A 36 5.83 10.43 -8.03
N ILE A 37 5.60 9.80 -6.88
CA ILE A 37 4.38 9.94 -6.09
C ILE A 37 4.64 10.98 -5.00
N ASP A 38 3.80 12.01 -4.91
CA ASP A 38 3.89 12.97 -3.80
C ASP A 38 3.41 12.34 -2.49
N ILE A 39 2.27 11.66 -2.52
CA ILE A 39 1.66 11.03 -1.35
C ILE A 39 1.07 9.69 -1.75
N ALA A 40 1.49 8.62 -1.07
CA ALA A 40 0.86 7.31 -1.15
C ALA A 40 0.07 7.01 0.12
N PHE A 41 -1.10 6.38 -0.05
CA PHE A 41 -1.92 5.88 1.05
C PHE A 41 -2.01 4.37 0.95
N LEU A 42 -1.65 3.67 2.02
CA LEU A 42 -1.74 2.21 2.11
C LEU A 42 -2.50 1.79 3.37
N SER A 43 -3.17 0.65 3.30
CA SER A 43 -3.65 -0.05 4.49
C SER A 43 -2.52 -0.88 5.13
N CYS A 44 -2.81 -1.55 6.24
CA CYS A 44 -1.95 -2.57 6.87
C CYS A 44 -2.77 -3.77 7.36
N ALA A 45 -2.11 -4.90 7.54
CA ALA A 45 -2.71 -6.09 8.17
C ALA A 45 -2.58 -6.04 9.71
N GLY A 46 -1.55 -5.36 10.21
CA GLY A 46 -1.28 -5.18 11.63
C GLY A 46 -0.12 -4.19 11.84
N ILE A 47 -0.05 -3.63 13.04
CA ILE A 47 0.99 -2.72 13.50
C ILE A 47 1.33 -3.14 14.94
N ASP A 48 2.61 -3.32 15.23
CA ASP A 48 3.12 -3.51 16.60
C ASP A 48 4.43 -2.73 16.79
N GLU A 49 5.11 -2.91 17.92
CA GLU A 49 6.35 -2.20 18.24
C GLU A 49 7.51 -2.43 17.25
N LYS A 50 7.44 -3.48 16.42
CA LYS A 50 8.45 -3.83 15.42
C LYS A 50 8.16 -3.22 14.06
N GLY A 51 6.93 -2.79 13.80
CA GLY A 51 6.58 -2.06 12.59
C GLY A 51 5.23 -2.43 11.99
N ILE A 52 5.16 -2.36 10.66
CA ILE A 52 3.92 -2.39 9.88
C ILE A 52 3.91 -3.62 9.01
N TYR A 53 2.81 -4.35 9.11
CA TYR A 53 2.72 -5.70 8.62
C TYR A 53 1.72 -5.90 7.48
N TYR A 54 2.00 -6.92 6.68
CA TYR A 54 1.14 -7.41 5.61
C TYR A 54 0.93 -8.92 5.66
N ALA A 55 -0.14 -9.37 4.99
CA ALA A 55 -0.62 -10.74 5.09
C ALA A 55 -0.06 -11.70 4.05
N HIS A 56 0.21 -11.20 2.84
CA HIS A 56 0.58 -12.00 1.68
C HIS A 56 1.94 -11.57 1.14
N GLU A 57 2.78 -12.54 0.78
CA GLU A 57 4.13 -12.28 0.24
C GLU A 57 4.07 -11.56 -1.11
N GLU A 58 3.08 -11.91 -1.94
CA GLU A 58 2.87 -11.35 -3.27
C GLU A 58 2.64 -9.82 -3.27
N ASP A 59 2.15 -9.28 -2.16
CA ASP A 59 1.92 -7.85 -1.98
C ASP A 59 3.21 -7.05 -1.72
N ILE A 60 4.25 -7.71 -1.20
CA ILE A 60 5.43 -7.05 -0.64
C ILE A 60 6.13 -6.23 -1.72
N ALA A 61 6.32 -6.80 -2.92
CA ALA A 61 7.02 -6.12 -4.00
C ALA A 61 6.33 -4.80 -4.40
N MET A 62 4.99 -4.81 -4.49
CA MET A 62 4.22 -3.60 -4.81
C MET A 62 4.39 -2.55 -3.71
N LYS A 63 4.29 -2.95 -2.46
CA LYS A 63 4.38 -2.08 -1.28
C LYS A 63 5.77 -1.46 -1.16
N THR A 64 6.83 -2.25 -1.27
CA THR A 64 8.21 -1.74 -1.30
C THR A 64 8.38 -0.73 -2.44
N LYS A 65 7.86 -1.04 -3.63
CA LYS A 65 7.99 -0.12 -4.77
C LYS A 65 7.21 1.18 -4.60
N ILE A 66 6.04 1.13 -3.97
CA ILE A 66 5.27 2.33 -3.63
C ILE A 66 6.08 3.21 -2.69
N LYS A 67 6.70 2.65 -1.63
CA LYS A 67 7.55 3.41 -0.72
C LYS A 67 8.73 4.07 -1.43
N GLU A 68 9.44 3.32 -2.29
CA GLU A 68 10.57 3.86 -3.06
C GLU A 68 10.19 5.04 -3.96
N GLN A 69 8.98 5.04 -4.52
CA GLN A 69 8.53 6.07 -5.45
C GLN A 69 7.79 7.23 -4.77
N SER A 70 7.55 7.15 -3.45
CA SER A 70 6.73 8.11 -2.72
C SER A 70 7.57 9.05 -1.86
N LYS A 71 7.28 10.35 -1.92
CA LYS A 71 7.86 11.34 -0.99
C LYS A 71 7.29 11.17 0.42
N LEU A 72 6.00 10.87 0.52
CA LEU A 72 5.27 10.66 1.76
C LEU A 72 4.47 9.36 1.67
N LEU A 73 4.61 8.47 2.65
CA LEU A 73 3.82 7.25 2.74
C LEU A 73 2.95 7.30 4.00
N VAL A 74 1.63 7.34 3.82
CA VAL A 74 0.65 7.37 4.90
C VAL A 74 -0.01 6.00 5.05
N ILE A 75 0.05 5.44 6.26
CA ILE A 75 -0.70 4.23 6.62
C ILE A 75 -2.04 4.62 7.22
N ILE A 76 -3.11 4.03 6.68
CA ILE A 76 -4.49 4.20 7.14
C ILE A 76 -4.99 2.87 7.70
N CYS A 77 -5.37 2.87 8.97
CA CYS A 77 -5.96 1.70 9.63
C CYS A 77 -6.91 2.12 10.77
N ASP A 78 -7.70 1.15 11.23
CA ASP A 78 -8.51 1.29 12.44
C ASP A 78 -7.78 0.73 13.68
N HIS A 79 -8.41 0.90 14.84
CA HIS A 79 -7.90 0.42 16.12
C HIS A 79 -7.70 -1.09 16.21
N THR A 80 -8.38 -1.88 15.39
CA THR A 80 -8.27 -3.35 15.41
C THR A 80 -6.93 -3.84 14.87
N LYS A 81 -6.14 -2.96 14.25
CA LYS A 81 -4.82 -3.27 13.68
C LYS A 81 -3.64 -2.94 14.59
N VAL A 82 -3.88 -2.29 15.73
CA VAL A 82 -2.84 -1.90 16.69
C VAL A 82 -2.52 -3.07 17.62
N GLU A 83 -1.24 -3.21 18.01
CA GLU A 83 -0.70 -4.34 18.79
C GLU A 83 -0.92 -5.70 18.10
N LEU A 84 -0.98 -5.70 16.77
CA LEU A 84 -1.22 -6.88 15.96
C LEU A 84 -0.04 -7.15 15.04
N SER A 85 0.67 -8.24 15.32
CA SER A 85 1.70 -8.77 14.40
C SER A 85 1.07 -9.52 13.23
N HIS A 86 1.81 -9.60 12.12
CA HIS A 86 1.46 -10.48 11.00
C HIS A 86 2.70 -11.11 10.37
N ASN A 87 2.49 -11.95 9.36
CA ASN A 87 3.52 -12.71 8.64
C ASN A 87 4.70 -11.86 8.14
N PHE A 88 4.44 -10.68 7.57
CA PHE A 88 5.45 -9.93 6.83
C PHE A 88 5.60 -8.51 7.37
N PRO A 89 6.65 -8.19 8.15
CA PRO A 89 7.02 -6.82 8.49
C PRO A 89 7.65 -6.14 7.26
N VAL A 90 7.07 -5.05 6.79
CA VAL A 90 7.50 -4.38 5.54
C VAL A 90 8.01 -2.97 5.78
N TYR A 91 7.41 -2.22 6.70
CA TYR A 91 7.85 -0.85 7.00
C TYR A 91 8.19 -0.68 8.48
N SER A 92 9.15 0.18 8.77
CA SER A 92 9.41 0.70 10.11
C SER A 92 8.63 2.00 10.35
N PHE A 93 8.58 2.48 11.59
CA PHE A 93 7.95 3.75 11.91
C PHE A 93 8.68 4.97 11.33
N ASP A 94 9.99 4.84 11.06
CA ASP A 94 10.79 5.91 10.43
C ASP A 94 10.44 6.09 8.94
N ASP A 95 9.77 5.10 8.35
CA ASP A 95 9.43 5.09 6.94
C ASP A 95 8.09 5.77 6.63
N ILE A 96 7.26 6.08 7.63
CA ILE A 96 5.85 6.39 7.37
C ILE A 96 5.21 7.37 8.34
N GLU A 97 4.05 7.86 7.93
CA GLU A 97 3.16 8.70 8.70
C GLU A 97 1.82 7.97 8.90
N PHE A 98 1.16 8.20 10.03
CA PHE A 98 -0.07 7.46 10.36
C PHE A 98 -1.30 8.35 10.34
N PHE A 99 -2.37 7.82 9.76
CA PHE A 99 -3.72 8.31 9.98
C PHE A 99 -4.55 7.22 10.67
N TYR A 100 -4.85 7.45 11.94
CA TYR A 100 -5.59 6.54 12.80
C TYR A 100 -7.03 7.01 12.98
N ASN A 101 -8.00 6.16 12.67
CA ASN A 101 -9.41 6.42 12.95
C ASN A 101 -9.88 5.57 14.15
N ARG A 102 -10.55 6.21 15.12
CA ARG A 102 -11.05 5.55 16.34
C ARG A 102 -12.21 4.62 16.04
#